data_AF-A0A9R0YLB0-F1
#
_entry.id   AF-A0A9R0YLB0-F1
#
_cell.length_a   1.000
_cell.length_b   1.000
_cell.length_c   1.000
_cell.angle_alpha   90.00
_cell.angle_beta   90.00
_cell.angle_gamma   90.00
#
_symmetry.space_group_name_H-M   'P 1'
#
loop_
_entity.id
_entity.type
_entity.pdbx_description
1 polymer ?
#
loop_
_entity_poly.entity_id
_entity_poly.type
_entity_poly.pdbx_seq_one_letter_code
_entity_poly.pdbx_strand_id
1 'polypeptide(L)'
;MADAKTAPAVTLRTRKFMTNRLLSRKQFVLEVIHPGRANVSKADLKERLAKIYEVKDSNCIFVFKFRTHFGGGKSTGFGLIYDNLEAAKKFEPKYRLIKRASHQGREITQADQGEEEQNEEDPWSQEDKGRGCQEEIRKYS
;
A
#
# COMPACT_ATOMS: atom_id res chain seq x y z
N MET A 1 3.79 -35.27 -18.84
CA MET A 1 4.58 -34.04 -18.58
C MET A 1 4.76 -33.30 -19.91
N ALA A 2 3.95 -32.27 -20.12
CA ALA A 2 3.92 -31.32 -21.26
C ALA A 2 3.13 -30.11 -20.71
N ASP A 3 3.51 -28.83 -20.78
CA ASP A 3 4.34 -28.07 -21.72
C ASP A 3 5.02 -26.91 -20.98
N ALA A 4 6.35 -26.86 -20.95
CA ALA A 4 7.13 -25.74 -20.41
C ALA A 4 7.78 -24.92 -21.54
N LYS A 5 7.05 -24.68 -22.64
CA LYS A 5 7.56 -23.93 -23.80
C LYS A 5 6.52 -22.95 -24.34
N THR A 6 6.87 -21.66 -24.29
CA THR A 6 6.24 -20.51 -24.96
C THR A 6 5.01 -19.88 -24.28
N ALA A 7 5.08 -19.60 -22.98
CA ALA A 7 4.27 -18.49 -22.46
C ALA A 7 4.84 -17.17 -23.04
N PRO A 8 4.03 -16.33 -23.72
CA PRO A 8 4.51 -15.08 -24.29
C PRO A 8 5.11 -14.18 -23.20
N ALA A 9 6.26 -13.60 -23.48
CA ALA A 9 7.02 -12.81 -22.51
C ALA A 9 6.21 -11.59 -22.07
N VAL A 10 5.94 -11.50 -20.77
CA VAL A 10 5.32 -10.30 -20.16
C VAL A 10 6.41 -9.26 -19.93
N THR A 11 6.31 -8.12 -20.61
CA THR A 11 7.23 -6.98 -20.46
C THR A 11 6.59 -5.89 -19.62
N LEU A 12 7.34 -5.38 -18.64
CA LEU A 12 6.93 -4.25 -17.83
C LEU A 12 7.66 -3.00 -18.31
N ARG A 13 6.91 -1.93 -18.55
CA ARG A 13 7.45 -0.60 -18.82
C ARG A 13 6.95 0.35 -17.75
N THR A 14 7.86 1.11 -17.15
CA THR A 14 7.50 2.18 -16.22
C THR A 14 7.53 3.52 -16.93
N ARG A 15 6.52 4.35 -16.66
CA ARG A 15 6.37 5.70 -17.23
C ARG A 15 6.12 6.69 -16.10
N LYS A 16 6.56 7.94 -16.29
CA LYS A 16 6.35 9.03 -15.32
C LYS A 16 6.81 8.64 -13.90
N PHE A 17 8.04 8.15 -13.80
CA PHE A 17 8.63 7.73 -12.54
C PHE A 17 9.03 8.95 -11.71
N MET A 18 8.49 9.05 -10.50
CA MET A 18 8.76 10.16 -9.59
C MET A 18 9.05 9.63 -8.19
N THR A 19 10.07 10.21 -7.56
CA THR A 19 10.42 9.95 -6.16
C THR A 19 9.74 10.98 -5.27
N ASN A 20 8.75 10.55 -4.48
CA ASN A 20 8.07 11.42 -3.53
C ASN A 20 8.65 11.21 -2.14
N ARG A 21 9.47 12.17 -1.68
CA ARG A 21 10.13 12.11 -0.37
C ARG A 21 9.21 12.42 0.80
N LEU A 22 8.16 13.22 0.60
CA LEU A 22 7.20 13.57 1.65
C LEU A 22 6.43 12.34 2.15
N LEU A 23 6.17 11.41 1.24
CA LEU A 23 5.42 10.18 1.51
C LEU A 23 6.32 8.94 1.52
N SER A 24 7.65 9.13 1.50
CA SER A 24 8.66 8.06 1.48
C SER A 24 8.35 6.93 0.48
N ARG A 25 7.98 7.32 -0.75
CA ARG A 25 7.60 6.37 -1.80
C ARG A 25 8.02 6.80 -3.19
N LYS A 26 8.23 5.80 -4.05
CA LYS A 26 8.40 5.94 -5.50
C LYS A 26 7.06 5.68 -6.16
N GLN A 27 6.61 6.57 -7.03
CA GLN A 27 5.34 6.44 -7.73
C GLN A 27 5.54 6.52 -9.24
N PHE A 28 4.84 5.65 -9.97
CA PHE A 28 4.94 5.57 -11.43
C PHE A 28 3.70 4.96 -12.05
N VAL A 29 3.57 5.14 -13.36
CA VAL A 29 2.58 4.46 -14.19
C VAL A 29 3.22 3.19 -14.72
N LEU A 30 2.57 2.05 -14.51
CA LEU A 30 2.97 0.75 -15.03
C LEU A 30 2.22 0.47 -16.33
N GLU A 31 2.96 0.14 -17.39
CA GLU A 31 2.43 -0.41 -18.63
C GLU A 31 2.88 -1.87 -18.74
N VAL A 32 1.90 -2.77 -18.80
CA VAL A 32 2.11 -4.22 -18.86
C VAL A 32 1.80 -4.68 -20.27
N ILE A 33 2.81 -5.13 -20.98
CA ILE A 33 2.69 -5.69 -22.32
C ILE A 33 2.69 -7.22 -22.18
N HIS A 34 1.59 -7.85 -22.57
CA HIS A 34 1.36 -9.29 -22.43
C HIS A 34 0.64 -9.80 -23.69
N PRO A 35 1.38 -9.97 -24.82
CA PRO A 35 0.77 -10.38 -26.07
C PRO A 35 0.23 -11.81 -25.96
N GLY A 36 -0.98 -12.07 -26.43
CA GLY A 36 -1.55 -13.43 -26.48
C GLY A 36 -1.80 -14.10 -25.12
N ARG A 37 -1.62 -13.39 -24.00
CA ARG A 37 -1.95 -13.87 -22.65
C ARG A 37 -3.12 -13.08 -22.09
N ALA A 38 -3.88 -13.70 -21.19
CA ALA A 38 -4.83 -13.01 -20.35
C ALA A 38 -4.14 -12.01 -19.40
N ASN A 39 -4.94 -11.28 -18.62
CA ASN A 39 -4.40 -10.31 -17.68
C ASN A 39 -3.45 -10.95 -16.66
N VAL A 40 -2.34 -10.27 -16.37
CA VAL A 40 -1.30 -10.74 -15.45
C VAL A 40 -1.79 -10.58 -14.01
N SER A 41 -1.50 -11.57 -13.16
CA SER A 41 -1.85 -11.52 -11.75
C SER A 41 -1.09 -10.38 -11.04
N LYS A 42 -1.70 -9.77 -10.01
CA LYS A 42 -1.02 -8.72 -9.24
C LYS A 42 0.17 -9.27 -8.44
N ALA A 43 0.16 -10.54 -8.07
CA ALA A 43 1.27 -11.17 -7.35
C ALA A 43 2.51 -11.27 -8.25
N ASP A 44 2.34 -11.79 -9.48
CA ASP A 44 3.40 -11.90 -10.47
C ASP A 44 4.02 -10.53 -10.80
N LEU A 45 3.19 -9.48 -10.87
CA LEU A 45 3.66 -8.11 -11.12
C LEU A 45 4.50 -7.57 -9.97
N LYS A 46 4.12 -7.86 -8.72
CA LYS A 46 4.90 -7.47 -7.54
C LYS A 46 6.26 -8.14 -7.54
N GLU A 47 6.31 -9.44 -7.80
CA GLU A 47 7.58 -10.18 -7.84
C GLU A 47 8.53 -9.65 -8.92
N ARG A 48 8.00 -9.36 -10.11
CA ARG A 48 8.80 -8.78 -11.20
C ARG A 48 9.30 -7.38 -10.84
N LEU A 49 8.45 -6.55 -10.22
CA LEU A 49 8.85 -5.22 -9.78
C LEU A 49 9.89 -5.27 -8.65
N ALA A 50 9.78 -6.22 -7.73
CA ALA A 50 10.75 -6.44 -6.67
C ALA A 50 12.13 -6.75 -7.25
N LYS A 51 12.20 -7.56 -8.31
CA LYS A 51 13.44 -7.88 -9.02
C LYS A 51 14.03 -6.68 -9.77
N ILE A 52 13.19 -5.90 -10.48
CA ILE A 52 13.66 -4.76 -11.28
C ILE A 52 14.22 -3.63 -10.40
N TYR A 53 13.58 -3.38 -9.26
CA TYR A 53 13.91 -2.26 -8.37
C TYR A 53 14.60 -2.68 -7.08
N GLU A 54 15.02 -3.94 -6.99
CA GLU A 54 15.78 -4.52 -5.86
C GLU A 54 15.13 -4.23 -4.50
N VAL A 55 13.81 -4.43 -4.43
CA VAL A 55 13.05 -4.24 -3.20
C VAL A 55 13.09 -5.55 -2.40
N LYS A 56 13.54 -5.47 -1.14
CA LYS A 56 13.65 -6.62 -0.24
C LYS A 56 12.28 -7.27 0.04
N ASP A 57 11.26 -6.42 0.26
CA ASP A 57 9.92 -6.86 0.63
C ASP A 57 8.88 -6.59 -0.47
N SER A 58 8.31 -7.65 -1.04
CA SER A 58 7.19 -7.57 -2.00
C SER A 58 5.92 -6.93 -1.40
N ASN A 59 5.84 -6.86 -0.07
CA ASN A 59 4.73 -6.24 0.66
C ASN A 59 4.77 -4.70 0.64
N CYS A 60 5.93 -4.09 0.39
CA CYS A 60 6.09 -2.65 0.21
C CYS A 60 5.59 -2.16 -1.16
N ILE A 61 5.30 -3.09 -2.08
CA ILE A 61 4.89 -2.81 -3.45
C ILE A 61 3.38 -2.90 -3.58
N PHE A 62 2.77 -1.80 -4.03
CA PHE A 62 1.33 -1.70 -4.29
C PHE A 62 1.08 -1.42 -5.76
N VAL A 63 0.20 -2.21 -6.35
CA VAL A 63 -0.17 -2.07 -7.77
C VAL A 63 -1.69 -2.07 -7.89
N PHE A 64 -2.24 -1.01 -8.49
CA PHE A 64 -3.69 -0.77 -8.49
C PHE A 64 -4.17 -0.03 -9.73
N LYS A 65 -5.50 0.06 -9.86
CA LYS A 65 -6.21 0.75 -10.95
C LYS A 65 -5.74 0.27 -12.34
N PHE A 66 -5.71 -1.05 -12.52
CA PHE A 66 -5.42 -1.64 -13.82
C PHE A 66 -6.61 -1.47 -14.76
N ARG A 67 -6.33 -0.94 -15.96
CA ARG A 67 -7.24 -0.84 -17.08
C ARG A 67 -6.59 -1.46 -18.30
N THR A 68 -7.24 -2.48 -18.85
CA THR A 68 -6.85 -3.11 -20.11
C THR A 68 -7.27 -2.22 -21.27
N HIS A 69 -6.40 -2.07 -22.27
CA HIS A 69 -6.77 -1.39 -23.51
C HIS A 69 -7.76 -2.22 -24.33
N PHE A 70 -8.60 -1.53 -25.11
CA PHE A 70 -9.48 -2.20 -26.07
C PHE A 70 -8.63 -2.96 -27.10
N GLY A 71 -9.02 -4.20 -27.40
CA GLY A 71 -8.22 -5.12 -28.21
C GLY A 71 -7.16 -5.94 -27.43
N GLY A 72 -7.01 -5.72 -26.12
CA GLY A 72 -6.15 -6.55 -25.25
C GLY A 72 -4.64 -6.35 -25.46
N GLY A 73 -3.84 -7.24 -24.87
CA GLY A 73 -2.36 -7.27 -25.02
C GLY A 73 -1.59 -6.18 -24.27
N LYS A 74 -2.26 -5.08 -23.89
CA LYS A 74 -1.68 -4.00 -23.08
C LYS A 74 -2.62 -3.62 -21.94
N SER A 75 -2.05 -3.47 -20.75
CA SER A 75 -2.75 -2.96 -19.57
C SER A 75 -1.97 -1.83 -18.95
N THR A 76 -2.68 -0.80 -18.50
CA THR A 76 -2.11 0.33 -17.78
C THR A 76 -2.55 0.28 -16.33
N GLY A 77 -1.66 0.62 -15.41
CA GLY A 77 -1.96 0.70 -13.99
C GLY A 77 -1.01 1.65 -13.28
N PHE A 78 -1.19 1.77 -11.98
CA PHE A 78 -0.32 2.56 -11.11
C PHE A 78 0.48 1.64 -10.19
N GLY A 79 1.75 1.99 -9.99
CA GLY A 79 2.66 1.31 -9.08
C GLY A 79 3.18 2.29 -8.02
N LEU A 80 3.17 1.85 -6.77
CA LEU A 80 3.80 2.52 -5.64
C LEU A 80 4.78 1.55 -4.99
N ILE A 81 5.97 2.05 -4.69
CA ILE A 81 6.99 1.33 -3.91
C ILE A 81 7.30 2.21 -2.71
N TYR A 82 6.96 1.74 -1.52
CA TYR A 82 7.35 2.39 -0.27
C TYR A 82 8.74 1.92 0.14
N ASP A 83 9.48 2.78 0.84
CA ASP A 83 10.78 2.40 1.41
C ASP A 83 10.58 1.48 2.63
N ASN A 84 9.57 1.77 3.47
CA ASN A 84 9.24 1.02 4.70
C ASN A 84 7.78 0.55 4.72
N LEU A 85 7.51 -0.57 5.43
CA LEU A 85 6.14 -1.08 5.63
C LEU A 85 5.29 -0.19 6.55
N GLU A 86 5.90 0.48 7.52
CA GLU A 86 5.21 1.39 8.43
C GLU A 86 4.65 2.61 7.68
N ALA A 87 5.48 3.20 6.81
CA ALA A 87 5.05 4.29 5.92
C ALA A 87 3.92 3.82 4.99
N ALA A 88 3.98 2.58 4.50
CA ALA A 88 2.90 2.02 3.70
C ALA A 88 1.59 1.95 4.47
N LYS A 89 1.58 1.53 5.74
CA LYS A 89 0.36 1.46 6.56
C LYS A 89 -0.24 2.85 6.82
N LYS A 90 0.61 3.83 7.14
CA LYS A 90 0.17 5.20 7.46
C LYS A 90 -0.44 5.94 6.27
N PHE A 91 0.16 5.83 5.08
CA PHE A 91 -0.23 6.63 3.91
C PHE A 91 -1.18 5.91 2.94
N GLU A 92 -1.36 4.59 3.10
CA GLU A 92 -2.32 3.85 2.28
C GLU A 92 -3.74 3.97 2.84
N PRO A 93 -4.75 4.23 2.01
CA PRO A 93 -6.15 4.12 2.41
C PRO A 93 -6.46 2.73 2.98
N LYS A 94 -7.22 2.71 4.09
CA LYS A 94 -7.60 1.49 4.84
C LYS A 94 -8.11 0.36 3.92
N TYR A 95 -8.94 0.67 2.92
CA TYR A 95 -9.49 -0.32 1.99
C TYR A 95 -8.45 -1.08 1.15
N ARG A 96 -7.27 -0.48 0.87
CA ARG A 96 -6.19 -1.15 0.12
C ARG A 96 -5.41 -2.13 1.01
N LEU A 97 -5.25 -1.80 2.29
CA LEU A 97 -4.67 -2.68 3.29
C LEU A 97 -5.55 -3.91 3.52
N ILE A 98 -6.86 -3.67 3.67
CA ILE A 98 -7.88 -4.72 3.78
C ILE A 98 -7.81 -5.67 2.58
N LYS A 99 -7.82 -5.16 1.35
CA LYS A 99 -7.73 -6.02 0.15
C LYS A 99 -6.45 -6.86 0.14
N ARG A 100 -5.33 -6.32 0.63
CA ARG A 100 -4.09 -7.10 0.79
C ARG A 100 -4.27 -8.22 1.82
N ALA A 101 -4.85 -7.92 2.98
CA ALA A 101 -5.06 -8.87 4.07
C ALA A 101 -6.03 -9.98 3.68
N SER A 102 -7.13 -9.66 2.98
CA SER A 102 -8.08 -10.66 2.47
C SER A 102 -7.41 -11.59 1.45
N HIS A 103 -6.53 -11.07 0.58
CA HIS A 103 -5.73 -11.92 -0.31
C HIS A 103 -4.72 -12.82 0.43
N GLN A 104 -4.38 -12.50 1.67
CA GLN A 104 -3.52 -13.31 2.55
C GLN A 104 -4.32 -14.26 3.46
N GLY A 105 -5.65 -14.33 3.30
CA GLY A 105 -6.50 -15.25 4.06
C GLY A 105 -6.75 -14.83 5.51
N ARG A 106 -6.48 -13.57 5.88
CA ARG A 106 -6.87 -13.03 7.19
C ARG A 106 -8.28 -12.48 7.12
N GLU A 107 -9.18 -13.02 7.95
CA GLU A 107 -10.45 -12.37 8.26
C GLU A 107 -10.16 -11.08 9.03
N ILE A 108 -10.79 -10.00 8.56
CA ILE A 108 -10.72 -8.67 9.18
C ILE A 108 -12.04 -8.43 9.89
N THR A 109 -12.01 -8.48 11.22
CA THR A 109 -13.11 -8.07 12.09
C THR A 109 -13.19 -6.53 12.14
N GLN A 110 -14.39 -5.99 12.39
CA GLN A 110 -14.63 -4.53 12.45
C GLN A 110 -13.84 -3.81 13.56
N ALA A 111 -13.22 -4.55 14.49
CA ALA A 111 -12.47 -4.03 15.64
C ALA A 111 -11.13 -3.35 15.29
N ASP A 112 -10.41 -3.83 14.26
CA ASP A 112 -9.12 -3.24 13.82
C ASP A 112 -9.26 -1.79 13.31
N GLN A 113 -10.49 -1.32 13.06
CA GLN A 113 -10.75 0.04 12.57
C GLN A 113 -10.81 1.10 13.68
N GLY A 114 -11.11 0.70 14.92
CA GLY A 114 -11.35 1.61 16.05
C GLY A 114 -10.19 1.73 17.05
N GLU A 115 -9.25 0.78 17.07
CA GLU A 115 -8.14 0.78 18.04
C GLU A 115 -7.02 1.79 17.69
N GLU A 116 -6.92 2.23 16.43
CA GLU A 116 -6.00 3.30 16.04
C GLU A 116 -6.56 4.70 16.35
N GLU A 117 -7.88 4.91 16.36
CA GLU A 117 -8.47 6.24 16.64
C GLU A 117 -8.26 6.69 18.10
N GLN A 118 -8.12 5.76 19.04
CA GLN A 118 -7.82 6.09 20.45
C GLN A 118 -6.34 6.38 20.72
N ASN A 119 -5.43 5.95 19.84
CA ASN A 119 -3.98 6.16 19.98
C ASN A 119 -3.48 7.45 19.30
N GLU A 120 -4.35 8.14 18.53
CA GLU A 120 -4.12 9.48 17.99
C GLU A 120 -4.90 10.57 18.76
N GLU A 121 -5.38 10.30 19.98
CA GLU A 121 -5.91 11.35 20.85
C GLU A 121 -4.77 12.24 21.39
N ASP A 122 -4.87 13.53 21.10
CA ASP A 122 -3.92 14.63 21.36
C ASP A 122 -3.07 14.48 22.63
N PRO A 123 -1.71 14.54 22.55
CA PRO A 123 -0.84 14.59 23.74
C PRO A 123 -1.09 15.84 24.61
N TRP A 124 -1.84 16.82 24.10
CA TRP A 124 -2.27 18.03 24.83
C TRP A 124 -3.37 17.77 25.86
N SER A 125 -4.10 16.65 25.77
CA SER A 125 -5.22 16.33 26.67
C SER A 125 -4.77 15.86 28.07
N GLN A 126 -3.50 15.48 28.23
CA GLN A 126 -2.97 15.00 29.52
C GLN A 126 -2.42 16.12 30.42
N GLU A 127 -1.97 17.25 29.87
CA GLU A 127 -1.38 18.34 30.68
C GLU A 127 -2.43 19.23 31.36
N ASP A 128 -3.65 19.31 30.82
CA ASP A 128 -4.69 20.19 31.37
C ASP A 128 -5.51 19.56 32.51
N LYS A 129 -5.48 18.24 32.67
CA LYS A 129 -6.13 17.56 33.81
C LYS A 129 -5.36 17.72 35.13
N GLY A 130 -4.09 18.13 35.08
CA GLY A 130 -3.24 18.31 36.27
C GLY A 130 -3.28 19.71 36.89
N ARG A 131 -3.73 20.74 36.16
CA ARG A 131 -3.67 22.14 36.61
C ARG A 131 -4.98 22.67 37.22
N GLY A 132 -6.12 22.02 36.98
CA GLY A 132 -7.41 22.46 37.54
C GLY A 132 -7.66 22.07 39.01
N CYS A 133 -7.08 20.97 39.49
CA CYS A 133 -7.42 20.43 40.82
C CYS A 133 -6.67 21.06 42.01
N GLN A 134 -5.59 21.80 41.79
CA GLN A 134 -4.81 22.41 42.89
C GLN A 134 -5.26 23.84 43.25
N GLU A 135 -5.97 24.54 42.36
CA GLU A 135 -6.44 25.90 42.65
C GLU A 135 -7.75 25.96 43.44
N GLU A 136 -8.56 24.89 43.45
CA GLU A 136 -9.82 24.86 44.21
C GLU A 136 -9.63 24.60 45.72
N ILE A 137 -8.53 23.97 46.14
CA ILE A 137 -8.29 23.67 47.56
C ILE A 137 -7.82 24.91 48.34
N ARG A 138 -7.23 25.92 47.67
CA ARG A 138 -6.67 27.11 48.33
C ARG A 138 -7.65 28.25 48.55
N LYS A 139 -8.91 28.11 48.11
CA LYS A 139 -9.99 29.08 48.36
C LYS A 139 -10.88 28.73 49.56
N TYR A 140 -10.67 27.58 50.19
CA TYR A 140 -11.43 27.08 51.34
C TYR A 140 -10.50 26.69 52.51
N SER A 141 -9.51 27.54 52.82
CA SER A 141 -8.68 27.44 54.02
C SER A 141 -8.50 28.80 54.67
#